data_AF-A0A2I2MBI3-F1
#
_entry.id   AF-A0A2I2MBI3-F1
#
_cell.length_a   1.000
_cell.length_b   1.000
_cell.length_c   1.000
_cell.angle_alpha   90.00
_cell.angle_beta   90.00
_cell.angle_gamma   90.00
#
_symmetry.space_group_name_H-M   'P 1'
#
loop_
_entity.id
_entity.type
_entity.pdbx_description
1 polymer ?
#
loop_
_entity_poly.entity_id
_entity_poly.type
_entity_poly.pdbx_seq_one_letter_code
_entity_poly.pdbx_strand_id
1 'polypeptide(L)'
;MSKKNFTGGLNSLLGDTEKRKVGRPKTSTKEITKSSQKGTKEKETRATFIVNEDLLEKLKAIAYWDRKLIKDVVNNALKESIDKYEKKNGNIELIPKK
;
A
#
# COMPACT_ATOMS: atom_id res chain seq x y z
N MET A 1 45.02 -39.28 20.71
CA MET A 1 43.62 -39.64 20.38
C MET A 1 42.71 -38.53 20.89
N SER A 2 42.14 -37.74 19.98
CA SER A 2 41.38 -36.52 20.30
C SER A 2 40.01 -36.85 20.91
N LYS A 3 39.74 -36.33 22.11
CA LYS A 3 38.40 -36.37 22.74
C LYS A 3 37.48 -35.41 21.97
N LYS A 4 36.56 -35.96 21.18
CA LYS A 4 35.48 -35.18 20.57
C LYS A 4 34.43 -34.88 21.65
N ASN A 5 34.30 -33.61 22.01
CA ASN A 5 33.26 -33.13 22.91
C ASN A 5 31.95 -32.95 22.11
N PHE A 6 30.91 -33.68 22.48
CA PHE A 6 29.57 -33.53 21.90
C PHE A 6 28.86 -32.34 22.56
N THR A 7 29.01 -31.15 21.99
CA THR A 7 28.37 -29.91 22.44
C THR A 7 26.89 -29.78 21.99
N GLY A 8 26.25 -30.88 21.58
CA GLY A 8 24.92 -30.90 20.96
C GLY A 8 23.79 -31.46 21.85
N GLY A 9 23.97 -31.53 23.18
CA GLY A 9 22.95 -32.04 24.10
C GLY A 9 21.90 -30.98 24.46
N LEU A 10 20.62 -31.38 24.39
CA LEU A 10 19.39 -30.73 24.88
C LEU A 10 19.12 -29.26 24.47
N ASN A 11 20.08 -28.34 24.43
CA ASN A 11 19.86 -26.95 23.99
C ASN A 11 19.53 -26.85 22.49
N SER A 12 20.06 -27.76 21.66
CA SER A 12 19.67 -27.87 20.25
C SER A 12 18.29 -28.52 20.05
N LEU A 13 17.81 -29.29 21.04
CA LEU A 13 16.51 -29.98 21.01
C LEU A 13 15.39 -29.15 21.64
N LEU A 14 15.70 -28.42 22.72
CA LEU A 14 14.80 -27.52 23.43
C LEU A 14 14.72 -26.14 22.77
N GLY A 15 15.52 -25.90 21.72
CA GLY A 15 15.31 -24.81 20.78
C GLY A 15 15.22 -23.45 21.46
N ASP A 16 16.15 -23.13 22.37
CA ASP A 16 16.33 -21.74 22.83
C ASP A 16 17.04 -20.90 21.74
N THR A 17 16.58 -21.09 20.50
CA THR A 17 16.92 -20.23 19.38
C THR A 17 15.82 -19.19 19.33
N GLU A 18 16.18 -17.94 19.62
CA GLU A 18 15.38 -16.76 19.32
C GLU A 18 14.48 -17.04 18.12
N LYS A 19 13.16 -17.01 18.34
CA LYS A 19 12.15 -17.43 17.36
C LYS A 19 12.49 -16.86 15.99
N ARG A 20 13.07 -17.69 15.10
CA ARG A 20 13.33 -17.31 13.71
C ARG A 20 11.99 -16.88 13.13
N LYS A 21 11.91 -15.70 12.52
CA LYS A 21 10.68 -15.22 11.89
C LYS A 21 10.37 -16.09 10.66
N VAL A 22 9.70 -17.23 10.86
CA VAL A 22 9.31 -18.20 9.82
C VAL A 22 8.14 -17.70 8.95
N GLY A 23 8.02 -16.38 8.77
CA GLY A 23 6.94 -15.76 8.02
C GLY A 23 7.27 -15.58 6.54
N ARG A 24 6.23 -15.42 5.70
CA ARG A 24 6.39 -15.02 4.30
C ARG A 24 7.29 -13.76 4.24
N PRO A 25 8.33 -13.74 3.38
CA PRO A 25 9.19 -12.57 3.23
C PRO A 25 8.35 -11.33 2.92
N LYS A 26 8.62 -10.21 3.60
CA LYS A 26 7.92 -8.95 3.36
C LYS A 26 8.22 -8.49 1.95
N THR A 27 7.18 -8.44 1.11
CA THR A 27 7.29 -8.11 -0.32
C THR A 27 7.41 -6.60 -0.58
N SER A 28 7.22 -5.73 0.41
CA SER A 28 7.27 -4.28 0.21
C SER A 28 8.51 -3.65 0.84
N THR A 29 9.34 -3.04 0.00
CA THR A 29 10.52 -2.22 0.33
C THR A 29 10.19 -0.73 0.47
N LYS A 30 8.91 -0.34 0.33
CA LYS A 30 8.49 1.07 0.41
C LYS A 30 8.74 1.64 1.81
N GLU A 31 9.41 2.79 1.88
CA GLU A 31 9.49 3.58 3.10
C GLU A 31 8.11 4.15 3.44
N ILE A 32 7.55 3.67 4.56
CA ILE A 32 6.23 4.11 5.03
C ILE A 32 6.45 5.33 5.93
N THR A 33 6.20 6.52 5.38
CA THR A 33 6.29 7.77 6.15
C THR A 33 5.00 8.10 6.91
N LYS A 34 3.86 7.62 6.39
CA LYS A 34 2.53 7.86 6.97
C LYS A 34 1.73 6.56 7.06
N SER A 35 0.85 6.47 8.06
CA SER A 35 -0.03 5.31 8.26
C SER A 35 -0.92 5.00 7.04
N SER A 36 -1.36 6.04 6.31
CA SER A 36 -2.15 5.93 5.07
C SER A 36 -1.43 5.23 3.91
N GLN A 37 -0.11 5.11 3.96
CA GLN A 37 0.71 4.46 2.94
C GLN A 37 0.98 2.97 3.27
N LYS A 38 0.68 2.53 4.50
CA LYS A 38 0.93 1.16 4.93
C LYS A 38 0.15 0.16 4.07
N GLY A 39 0.86 -0.77 3.44
CA GLY A 39 0.26 -1.81 2.59
C GLY A 39 -0.30 -1.31 1.24
N THR A 40 0.10 -0.11 0.80
CA THR A 40 -0.21 0.41 -0.54
C THR A 40 0.96 0.18 -1.51
N LYS A 41 0.70 0.21 -2.82
CA LYS A 41 1.79 0.18 -3.82
C LYS A 41 2.61 1.47 -3.78
N GLU A 42 3.73 1.49 -4.48
CA GLU A 42 4.49 2.72 -4.67
C GLU A 42 3.63 3.84 -5.27
N LYS A 43 3.88 5.08 -4.83
CA LYS A 43 3.14 6.30 -5.23
C LYS A 43 1.63 6.31 -4.95
N GLU A 44 1.09 5.27 -4.32
CA GLU A 44 -0.28 5.26 -3.80
C GLU A 44 -0.32 5.73 -2.35
N THR A 45 -1.42 6.40 -2.00
CA THR A 45 -1.81 6.73 -0.62
C THR A 45 -3.32 6.58 -0.48
N ARG A 46 -3.79 6.22 0.71
CA ARG A 46 -5.22 6.25 1.02
C ARG A 46 -5.65 7.67 1.37
N ALA A 47 -6.79 8.09 0.86
CA ALA A 47 -7.46 9.34 1.20
C ALA A 47 -8.96 9.05 1.37
N THR A 48 -9.58 9.69 2.35
CA THR A 48 -11.02 9.58 2.64
C THR A 48 -11.71 10.85 2.18
N PHE A 49 -12.77 10.71 1.39
CA PHE A 49 -13.57 11.82 0.88
C PHE A 49 -15.03 11.59 1.25
N ILE A 50 -15.76 12.67 1.49
CA ILE A 50 -17.22 12.65 1.59
C ILE A 50 -17.78 12.91 0.19
N VAL A 51 -18.68 12.05 -0.28
CA VAL A 51 -19.26 12.11 -1.63
C VAL A 51 -20.78 11.91 -1.56
N ASN A 52 -21.49 12.36 -2.59
CA ASN A 52 -22.92 12.12 -2.74
C ASN A 52 -23.22 10.62 -2.93
N GLU A 53 -24.32 10.12 -2.34
CA GLU A 53 -24.68 8.70 -2.32
C GLU A 53 -24.97 8.14 -3.72
N ASP A 54 -25.82 8.82 -4.51
CA ASP A 54 -26.17 8.42 -5.87
C ASP A 54 -24.93 8.35 -6.78
N LEU A 55 -23.99 9.28 -6.58
CA LEU A 55 -22.71 9.29 -7.30
C LEU A 55 -21.90 8.02 -6.98
N LEU A 56 -21.84 7.63 -5.69
CA LEU A 56 -21.11 6.44 -5.26
C LEU A 56 -21.73 5.16 -5.84
N GLU A 57 -23.06 5.06 -5.90
CA GLU A 57 -23.75 3.93 -6.52
C GLU A 57 -23.43 3.80 -8.00
N LYS A 58 -23.52 4.91 -8.75
CA LYS A 58 -23.17 4.93 -10.17
C LYS A 58 -21.70 4.58 -10.40
N LEU A 59 -20.81 5.06 -9.54
CA LEU A 59 -19.38 4.74 -9.63
C LEU A 59 -19.11 3.24 -9.39
N LYS A 60 -19.78 2.64 -8.40
CA LYS A 60 -19.73 1.19 -8.18
C LYS A 60 -20.26 0.41 -9.38
N ALA A 61 -21.37 0.86 -9.97
CA ALA A 61 -21.96 0.23 -11.15
C ALA A 61 -20.99 0.26 -12.34
N ILE A 62 -20.38 1.42 -12.63
CA ILE A 62 -19.36 1.56 -13.69
C ILE A 62 -18.22 0.57 -13.46
N ALA A 63 -17.65 0.54 -12.24
CA ALA A 63 -16.54 -0.34 -11.92
C ALA A 63 -16.91 -1.82 -12.11
N TYR A 64 -18.13 -2.20 -11.72
CA TYR A 64 -18.65 -3.56 -11.86
C TYR A 64 -18.79 -3.98 -13.33
N TRP A 65 -19.51 -3.19 -14.14
CA TRP A 65 -19.77 -3.52 -15.54
C TRP A 65 -18.50 -3.48 -16.40
N ASP A 66 -17.61 -2.53 -16.15
CA ASP A 66 -16.33 -2.41 -16.88
C ASP A 66 -15.24 -3.38 -16.38
N ARG A 67 -15.52 -4.16 -15.32
CA ARG A 67 -14.54 -5.06 -14.67
C ARG A 67 -13.26 -4.33 -14.23
N LYS A 68 -13.41 -3.10 -13.73
CA LYS A 68 -12.32 -2.24 -13.24
C LYS A 68 -12.38 -2.12 -11.72
N LEU A 69 -11.26 -1.72 -11.12
CA LEU A 69 -11.26 -1.37 -9.70
C LEU A 69 -11.85 0.03 -9.53
N ILE A 70 -12.64 0.20 -8.46
CA ILE A 70 -13.20 1.51 -8.06
C ILE A 70 -12.10 2.58 -7.98
N LYS A 71 -10.93 2.23 -7.42
CA LYS A 71 -9.80 3.16 -7.31
C LYS A 71 -9.27 3.65 -8.67
N ASP A 72 -9.35 2.82 -9.71
CA ASP A 72 -8.85 3.18 -11.04
C ASP A 72 -9.85 4.11 -11.73
N VAL A 73 -11.16 3.86 -11.56
CA VAL A 73 -12.23 4.74 -12.00
C VAL A 73 -12.11 6.12 -11.34
N VAL A 74 -11.92 6.17 -10.02
CA VAL A 74 -11.71 7.42 -9.27
C VAL A 74 -10.45 8.13 -9.74
N ASN A 75 -9.32 7.41 -9.88
CA ASN A 75 -8.06 8.01 -10.31
C ASN A 75 -8.17 8.64 -11.70
N ASN A 76 -8.83 7.98 -12.65
CA ASN A 76 -9.06 8.52 -13.98
C ASN A 76 -9.95 9.77 -13.94
N ALA A 77 -11.06 9.73 -13.18
CA ALA A 77 -11.95 10.88 -13.04
C ALA A 77 -11.23 12.11 -12.42
N LEU A 78 -10.39 11.88 -11.41
CA LEU A 78 -9.59 12.94 -10.80
C LEU A 78 -8.55 13.50 -11.78
N LYS A 79 -7.87 12.64 -12.54
CA LYS A 79 -6.91 13.05 -13.57
C LYS A 79 -7.58 13.91 -14.64
N GLU A 80 -8.72 13.47 -15.16
CA GLU A 80 -9.50 14.23 -16.14
C GLU A 80 -9.95 15.59 -15.59
N SER A 81 -10.32 15.65 -14.31
CA SER A 81 -10.67 16.91 -13.64
C SER A 81 -9.48 17.87 -13.57
N ILE A 82 -8.30 17.37 -13.19
CA ILE A 82 -7.05 18.14 -13.16
C ILE A 82 -6.67 18.62 -14.56
N ASP A 83 -6.67 17.72 -15.56
CA ASP A 83 -6.32 18.05 -16.94
C ASP A 83 -7.26 19.14 -17.49
N LYS A 84 -8.56 19.10 -17.16
CA LYS A 84 -9.53 20.15 -17.54
C LYS A 84 -9.23 21.47 -16.85
N TYR A 85 -8.84 21.44 -15.57
CA TYR A 85 -8.47 22.65 -14.83
C TYR A 85 -7.19 23.29 -15.38
N GLU A 86 -6.16 22.49 -15.65
CA GLU A 86 -4.87 22.96 -16.18
C GLU A 86 -5.02 23.58 -17.56
N LYS A 87 -5.84 22.99 -18.43
CA LYS A 87 -6.17 23.56 -19.75
C LYS A 87 -6.82 24.93 -19.67
N LYS A 88 -7.59 25.20 -18.60
CA LYS A 88 -8.33 26.46 -18.45
C LYS A 88 -7.53 27.53 -17.71
N ASN A 89 -6.75 27.15 -16.70
CA ASN A 89 -6.14 28.09 -15.75
C ASN A 89 -4.60 28.08 -15.77
N GLY A 90 -3.97 27.23 -16.59
CA GLY A 90 -2.53 27.01 -16.56
C GLY A 90 -2.10 25.97 -15.52
N ASN A 91 -0.78 25.79 -15.38
CA ASN A 91 -0.20 24.77 -14.50
C ASN A 91 -0.59 24.99 -13.03
N ILE A 92 -0.88 23.89 -12.32
CA ILE A 92 -1.22 23.95 -10.89
C ILE A 92 0.06 24.10 -10.06
N GLU A 93 0.12 25.15 -9.26
CA GLU A 93 1.16 25.31 -8.25
C GLU A 93 0.80 24.51 -6.98
N LEU A 94 1.76 23.74 -6.46
CA LEU A 94 1.55 22.91 -5.29
C LEU A 94 1.60 23.75 -4.01
N ILE A 95 0.74 23.42 -3.05
CA ILE A 95 0.73 24.04 -1.73
C ILE A 95 2.10 23.81 -1.06
N PRO A 96 2.79 24.86 -0.59
CA PRO A 96 4.05 24.74 0.11
C PRO A 96 3.93 23.81 1.32
N LYS A 97 4.91 22.92 1.52
CA LYS A 97 4.97 22.10 2.73
C LYS A 97 5.42 22.98 3.89
N LYS A 98 4.63 23.00 4.97
CA LYS A 98 5.00 23.61 6.25
C LYS A 98 5.97 22.73 7.02
#